data_AF-A0A354JV28-F1
#
_entry.id   AF-A0A354JV28-F1
#
_cell.length_a   1.000
_cell.length_b   1.000
_cell.length_c   1.000
_cell.angle_alpha   90.00
_cell.angle_beta   90.00
_cell.angle_gamma   90.00
#
_symmetry.space_group_name_H-M   'P 1'
#
loop_
_entity.id
_entity.type
_entity.pdbx_description
1 polymer ?
#
loop_
_entity_poly.entity_id
_entity_poly.type
_entity_poly.pdbx_seq_one_letter_code
_entity_poly.pdbx_strand_id
1 'polypeptide(L)'
;MNNEQITRPQANDEIDLLELFNRMGRGIRNATYWTLNRLLDLLKLLLRKALWIVGFAILGLVFAYLMFTSTRRYYSSEMTAISNSINNTYIVSSINLINDLFKESNFDIAANYLNIDVAKAQQIKSVEAFYTIDMNKDKIPDYTDYEKKYNPKDTSIKRLDTYFVIRLEVFNENVFPQVRDGIKNYIYKNKFVIDNNNERIRQNRILIETLEAEIRKLDSLQKVEYFELPQMQRANSNQMVVLNEKERMLYHEQKLQLEREKLRLEKDLNINSEPITVVQDFTPLSKADNPYSQYAIKWGLLFALLGFAMSIAWQYRKQLWELISKKHY
;
A
#
# COMPACT_ATOMS: atom_id res chain seq x y z
N MET A 1 -61.72 -14.40 -57.64
CA MET A 1 -62.59 -13.40 -56.98
C MET A 1 -62.46 -13.64 -55.48
N ASN A 2 -61.84 -12.82 -54.63
CA ASN A 2 -61.24 -11.49 -54.75
C ASN A 2 -59.88 -11.50 -54.04
N ASN A 3 -58.92 -10.81 -54.68
CA ASN A 3 -57.60 -10.47 -54.13
C ASN A 3 -57.77 -9.32 -53.13
N GLU A 4 -57.45 -9.54 -51.86
CA GLU A 4 -57.10 -8.44 -50.95
C GLU A 4 -55.59 -8.25 -50.97
N GLN A 5 -55.16 -7.21 -51.68
CA GLN A 5 -53.78 -6.75 -51.72
C GLN A 5 -53.42 -6.13 -50.37
N ILE A 6 -52.41 -6.72 -49.72
CA ILE A 6 -51.73 -6.20 -48.55
C ILE A 6 -50.97 -4.93 -48.97
N THR A 7 -51.55 -3.76 -48.75
CA THR A 7 -50.84 -2.48 -48.82
C THR A 7 -49.94 -2.35 -47.60
N ARG A 8 -48.66 -2.71 -47.75
CA ARG A 8 -47.62 -2.32 -46.80
C ARG A 8 -47.38 -0.81 -46.96
N PRO A 9 -47.52 0.03 -45.93
CA PRO A 9 -47.07 1.41 -46.03
C PRO A 9 -45.53 1.41 -46.10
N GLN A 10 -45.00 1.97 -47.19
CA GLN A 10 -43.59 2.32 -47.30
C GLN A 10 -43.29 3.37 -46.24
N ALA A 11 -42.40 3.03 -45.30
CA ALA A 11 -41.81 3.97 -44.37
C ALA A 11 -40.95 4.96 -45.17
N ASN A 12 -41.40 6.20 -45.28
CA ASN A 12 -40.52 7.33 -45.55
C ASN A 12 -39.68 7.54 -44.29
N ASP A 13 -38.55 6.85 -44.25
CA ASP A 13 -37.65 6.75 -43.10
C ASP A 13 -36.59 7.86 -43.14
N GLU A 14 -37.03 9.10 -43.41
CA GLU A 14 -36.26 10.27 -43.04
C GLU A 14 -36.60 10.56 -41.58
N ILE A 15 -35.77 10.05 -40.68
CA ILE A 15 -35.85 10.39 -39.27
C ILE A 15 -35.57 11.89 -39.17
N ASP A 16 -36.63 12.68 -39.04
CA ASP A 16 -36.51 14.10 -38.78
C ASP A 16 -35.85 14.26 -37.41
N LEU A 17 -34.55 14.57 -37.44
CA LEU A 17 -33.72 14.75 -36.25
C LEU A 17 -34.34 15.80 -35.34
N LEU A 18 -35.04 16.80 -35.90
CA LEU A 18 -35.70 17.85 -35.16
C LEU A 18 -36.90 17.32 -34.37
N GLU A 19 -37.66 16.36 -34.91
CA GLU A 19 -38.72 15.65 -34.18
C GLU A 19 -38.14 14.75 -33.07
N LEU A 20 -37.05 14.03 -33.36
CA LEU A 20 -36.35 13.20 -32.37
C LEU A 20 -35.82 14.04 -31.20
N PHE A 21 -35.16 15.17 -31.48
CA PHE A 21 -34.67 16.12 -30.47
C PHE A 21 -35.82 16.73 -29.65
N ASN A 22 -36.94 17.08 -30.28
CA ASN A 22 -38.12 17.59 -29.57
C ASN A 22 -38.80 16.52 -28.70
N ARG A 23 -38.76 15.25 -29.10
CA ARG A 23 -39.27 14.12 -28.30
C ARG A 23 -38.34 13.79 -27.13
N MET A 24 -37.02 13.80 -27.34
CA MET A 24 -36.03 13.67 -26.26
C MET A 24 -36.10 14.85 -25.29
N GLY A 25 -36.20 16.08 -25.77
CA GLY A 25 -36.31 17.28 -24.94
C GLY A 25 -37.55 17.27 -24.05
N ARG A 26 -38.71 16.81 -24.58
CA ARG A 26 -39.92 16.58 -23.78
C ARG A 26 -39.71 15.47 -22.74
N GLY A 27 -39.01 14.39 -23.10
CA GLY A 27 -38.64 13.32 -22.17
C GLY A 27 -37.76 13.82 -21.02
N ILE A 28 -36.70 14.58 -21.32
CA ILE A 28 -35.78 15.18 -20.34
C ILE A 28 -36.53 16.18 -19.46
N ARG A 29 -37.40 17.01 -20.04
CA ARG A 29 -38.23 17.95 -19.28
C ARG A 29 -39.14 17.20 -18.31
N ASN A 30 -39.83 16.16 -18.76
CA ASN A 30 -40.71 15.38 -17.89
C ASN A 30 -39.91 14.62 -16.81
N ALA A 31 -38.75 14.08 -17.15
CA ALA A 31 -37.85 13.43 -16.19
C ALA A 31 -37.37 14.41 -15.11
N THR A 32 -36.97 15.62 -15.50
CA THR A 32 -36.52 16.66 -14.56
C THR A 32 -37.65 17.18 -13.66
N TYR A 33 -38.86 17.41 -14.18
CA TYR A 33 -40.01 17.74 -13.33
C TYR A 33 -40.38 16.60 -12.38
N TRP A 34 -40.32 15.35 -12.86
CA TRP A 34 -40.59 14.18 -12.03
C TRP A 34 -39.55 14.03 -10.91
N THR A 35 -38.25 14.18 -11.19
CA THR A 35 -37.19 14.09 -10.18
C THR A 35 -37.30 15.22 -9.17
N LEU A 36 -37.54 16.47 -9.61
CA LEU A 36 -37.74 17.61 -8.71
C LEU A 36 -38.94 17.40 -7.78
N ASN A 37 -40.07 16.93 -8.31
CA ASN A 37 -41.25 16.64 -7.49
C ASN A 37 -40.97 15.53 -6.47
N ARG A 38 -40.25 14.47 -6.86
CA ARG A 38 -39.85 13.41 -5.93
C ARG A 38 -38.91 13.89 -4.84
N LEU A 39 -37.99 14.80 -5.19
CA LEU A 39 -37.07 15.41 -4.23
C LEU A 39 -37.82 16.33 -3.25
N LEU A 40 -38.80 17.09 -3.72
CA LEU A 40 -39.68 17.90 -2.87
C LEU A 40 -40.55 17.03 -1.95
N ASP A 41 -41.09 15.92 -2.44
CA ASP A 41 -41.85 14.98 -1.62
C ASP A 41 -40.98 14.31 -0.55
N LEU A 42 -39.73 13.96 -0.90
CA LEU A 42 -38.74 13.44 0.05
C LEU A 42 -38.39 14.49 1.11
N LEU A 43 -38.20 15.75 0.73
CA LEU A 43 -37.91 16.84 1.65
C LEU A 43 -39.09 17.13 2.59
N LYS A 44 -40.32 17.13 2.06
CA LYS A 44 -41.55 17.21 2.88
C LYS A 44 -41.67 16.05 3.86
N LEU A 45 -41.32 14.84 3.43
CA LEU A 45 -41.32 13.66 4.30
C LEU A 45 -40.29 13.80 5.41
N LEU A 46 -39.06 14.23 5.08
CA LEU A 46 -38.01 14.50 6.04
C LEU A 46 -38.45 15.56 7.07
N LEU A 47 -39.07 16.66 6.63
CA LEU A 47 -39.58 17.70 7.54
C LEU A 47 -40.70 17.17 8.45
N ARG A 48 -41.68 16.46 7.87
CA ARG A 48 -42.84 15.94 8.64
C ARG A 48 -42.43 14.87 9.65
N LYS A 49 -41.36 14.13 9.36
CA LYS A 49 -40.84 13.04 10.19
C LYS A 49 -39.53 13.39 10.88
N ALA A 50 -39.15 14.67 10.87
CA ALA A 50 -37.89 15.15 11.43
C ALA A 50 -37.75 14.76 12.89
N LEU A 51 -38.80 14.88 13.71
CA LEU A 51 -38.77 14.49 15.12
C LEU A 51 -38.46 13.00 15.32
N TRP A 52 -39.00 12.12 14.47
CA TRP A 52 -38.71 10.68 14.53
C TRP A 52 -37.25 10.42 14.15
N ILE A 53 -36.78 11.01 13.05
CA ILE A 53 -35.40 10.84 12.57
C ILE A 53 -34.39 11.38 13.60
N VAL A 54 -34.67 12.56 14.18
CA VAL A 54 -33.85 13.17 15.23
C VAL A 54 -33.86 12.31 16.50
N GLY A 55 -35.01 11.75 16.89
CA GLY A 55 -35.09 10.84 18.04
C GLY A 55 -34.19 9.61 17.86
N PHE A 56 -34.23 8.99 16.69
CA PHE A 56 -33.33 7.87 16.36
C PHE A 56 -31.87 8.31 16.27
N ALA A 57 -31.58 9.48 15.70
CA ALA A 57 -30.23 10.02 15.66
C ALA A 57 -29.66 10.25 17.07
N ILE A 58 -30.46 10.75 18.01
CA ILE A 58 -30.07 10.91 19.42
C ILE A 58 -29.79 9.55 20.05
N LEU A 59 -30.65 8.54 19.83
CA LEU A 59 -30.39 7.17 20.30
C LEU A 59 -29.07 6.62 19.72
N GLY A 60 -28.79 6.90 18.44
CA GLY A 60 -27.53 6.55 17.79
C GLY A 60 -26.32 7.25 18.41
N LEU A 61 -26.45 8.52 18.81
CA LEU A 61 -25.38 9.26 19.51
C LEU A 61 -25.14 8.73 20.93
N VAL A 62 -26.21 8.40 21.67
CA VAL A 62 -26.07 7.76 22.99
C VAL A 62 -25.39 6.41 22.85
N PHE A 63 -25.80 5.60 21.86
CA PHE A 63 -25.15 4.34 21.55
C PHE A 63 -23.68 4.52 21.15
N ALA A 64 -23.37 5.54 20.34
CA ALA A 64 -22.00 5.90 19.96
C ALA A 64 -21.14 6.26 21.17
N TYR A 65 -21.69 7.02 22.12
CA TYR A 65 -21.01 7.39 23.36
C TYR A 65 -20.69 6.16 24.22
N LEU A 66 -21.66 5.26 24.40
CA LEU A 66 -21.44 4.00 25.12
C LEU A 66 -20.33 3.16 24.47
N MET A 67 -20.38 3.00 23.14
CA MET A 67 -19.34 2.28 22.39
C MET A 67 -17.97 2.96 22.52
N PHE A 68 -17.92 4.29 22.47
CA PHE A 68 -16.68 5.05 22.64
C PHE A 68 -16.11 4.86 24.05
N THR A 69 -16.92 4.89 25.10
CA THR A 69 -16.45 4.65 26.47
C THR A 69 -16.02 3.20 26.72
N SER A 70 -16.62 2.24 26.02
CA SER A 70 -16.25 0.83 26.13
C SER A 70 -14.97 0.48 25.37
N THR A 71 -14.58 1.29 24.37
CA THR A 71 -13.40 1.04 23.55
C THR A 71 -12.21 1.84 24.06
N ARG A 72 -11.08 1.17 24.32
CA ARG A 72 -9.86 1.85 24.75
C ARG A 72 -9.32 2.74 23.62
N ARG A 73 -8.81 3.92 23.98
CA ARG A 73 -8.13 4.79 23.02
C ARG A 73 -6.82 4.16 22.56
N TYR A 74 -6.54 4.22 21.26
CA TYR A 74 -5.30 3.70 20.70
C TYR A 74 -4.68 4.70 19.71
N TYR A 75 -3.39 4.53 19.50
CA TYR A 75 -2.54 5.33 18.63
C TYR A 75 -1.91 4.39 17.61
N SER A 76 -1.94 4.75 16.34
CA SER A 76 -1.22 4.02 15.30
C SER A 76 0.06 4.77 14.94
N SER A 77 1.11 4.03 14.61
CA SER A 77 2.30 4.59 13.98
C SER A 77 2.85 3.59 12.97
N GLU A 78 3.62 4.10 12.02
CA GLU A 78 4.16 3.30 10.93
C GLU A 78 5.68 3.41 10.91
N MET A 79 6.33 2.29 10.63
CA MET A 79 7.77 2.19 10.44
C MET A 79 8.01 1.58 9.06
N THR A 80 8.85 2.23 8.26
CA THR A 80 9.27 1.73 6.95
C THR A 80 10.67 1.14 7.07
N ALA A 81 10.83 -0.10 6.61
CA ALA A 81 12.09 -0.81 6.70
C ALA A 81 12.44 -1.52 5.39
N ILE A 82 13.73 -1.74 5.19
CA ILE A 82 14.30 -2.46 4.05
C ILE A 82 14.77 -3.82 4.53
N SER A 83 14.36 -4.89 3.85
CA SER A 83 14.96 -6.21 4.02
C SER A 83 16.20 -6.32 3.14
N ASN A 84 17.36 -6.52 3.77
CA ASN A 84 18.65 -6.52 3.06
C ASN A 84 19.07 -7.92 2.61
N SER A 85 18.62 -8.96 3.31
CA SER A 85 19.08 -10.33 3.08
C SER A 85 18.02 -11.22 2.44
N ILE A 86 16.77 -11.13 2.87
CA ILE A 86 15.71 -12.08 2.47
C ILE A 86 14.53 -11.39 1.81
N ASN A 87 13.70 -12.16 1.09
CA ASN A 87 12.49 -11.63 0.48
C ASN A 87 11.51 -11.15 1.57
N ASN A 88 10.89 -9.98 1.36
CA ASN A 88 9.89 -9.39 2.25
C ASN A 88 8.75 -10.35 2.65
N THR A 89 8.41 -11.33 1.80
CA THR A 89 7.38 -12.32 2.09
C THR A 89 7.63 -13.06 3.40
N TYR A 90 8.88 -13.44 3.67
CA TYR A 90 9.25 -14.13 4.92
C TYR A 90 9.20 -13.20 6.12
N ILE A 91 9.67 -11.96 5.99
CA ILE A 91 9.63 -10.98 7.10
C ILE A 91 8.19 -10.59 7.43
N VAL A 92 7.41 -10.22 6.41
CA VAL A 92 6.02 -9.78 6.55
C VAL A 92 5.17 -10.91 7.14
N SER A 93 5.34 -12.15 6.67
CA SER A 93 4.63 -13.29 7.27
C SER A 93 5.03 -13.51 8.73
N SER A 94 6.32 -13.47 9.06
CA SER A 94 6.82 -13.67 10.42
C SER A 94 6.28 -12.63 11.41
N ILE A 95 6.22 -11.36 11.00
CA ILE A 95 5.65 -10.29 11.83
C ILE A 95 4.13 -10.47 11.98
N ASN A 96 3.43 -10.86 10.92
CA ASN A 96 2.00 -11.12 10.99
C ASN A 96 1.65 -12.33 11.88
N LEU A 97 2.55 -13.32 12.03
CA LEU A 97 2.37 -14.38 13.03
C LEU A 97 2.43 -13.83 14.47
N ILE A 98 3.27 -12.84 14.74
CA ILE A 98 3.26 -12.16 16.05
C ILE A 98 1.95 -11.39 16.25
N ASN A 99 1.44 -10.74 15.20
CA ASN A 99 0.16 -10.05 15.26
C ASN A 99 -0.98 -10.97 15.69
N ASP A 100 -0.98 -12.22 15.22
CA ASP A 100 -2.01 -13.20 15.56
C ASP A 100 -2.00 -13.48 17.07
N LEU A 101 -0.82 -13.51 17.72
CA LEU A 101 -0.72 -13.63 19.18
C LEU A 101 -1.37 -12.45 19.92
N PHE A 102 -1.23 -11.22 19.40
CA PHE A 102 -1.90 -10.05 19.96
C PHE A 102 -3.43 -10.10 19.77
N LYS A 103 -3.90 -10.60 18.61
CA LYS A 103 -5.33 -10.80 18.35
C LYS A 103 -5.94 -11.86 19.26
N GLU A 104 -5.21 -12.92 19.55
CA GLU A 104 -5.60 -13.98 20.48
C GLU A 104 -5.40 -13.62 21.96
N SER A 105 -4.91 -12.41 22.26
CA SER A 105 -4.60 -11.94 23.63
C SER A 105 -3.55 -12.78 24.36
N ASN A 106 -2.65 -13.45 23.62
CA ASN A 106 -1.57 -14.27 24.16
C ASN A 106 -0.31 -13.41 24.41
N PHE A 107 -0.42 -12.49 25.36
CA PHE A 107 0.62 -11.47 25.62
C PHE A 107 1.92 -12.07 26.18
N ASP A 108 1.86 -13.18 26.92
CA ASP A 108 3.03 -13.81 27.52
C ASP A 108 4.00 -14.34 26.44
N ILE A 109 3.45 -15.03 25.42
CA ILE A 109 4.25 -15.55 24.32
C ILE A 109 4.75 -14.40 23.43
N ALA A 110 3.88 -13.42 23.13
CA ALA A 110 4.27 -12.26 22.33
C ALA A 110 5.41 -11.46 23.00
N ALA A 111 5.33 -11.25 24.32
CA ALA A 111 6.36 -10.61 25.12
C ALA A 111 7.69 -11.36 25.04
N ASN A 112 7.65 -12.70 25.12
CA ASN A 112 8.83 -13.55 25.01
C ASN A 112 9.49 -13.51 23.61
N TYR A 113 8.68 -13.43 22.55
CA TYR A 113 9.21 -13.31 21.18
C TYR A 113 9.83 -11.95 20.90
N LEU A 114 9.21 -10.87 21.38
CA LEU A 114 9.71 -9.51 21.22
C LEU A 114 10.76 -9.13 22.28
N ASN A 115 10.99 -9.98 23.29
CA ASN A 115 11.87 -9.70 24.42
C ASN A 115 11.51 -8.39 25.15
N ILE A 116 10.22 -8.22 25.45
CA ILE A 116 9.66 -7.08 26.19
C ILE A 116 8.92 -7.57 27.43
N ASP A 117 8.64 -6.67 28.38
CA ASP A 117 7.82 -7.00 29.54
C ASP A 117 6.36 -7.28 29.14
N VAL A 118 5.72 -8.25 29.80
CA VAL A 118 4.31 -8.62 29.57
C VAL A 118 3.39 -7.42 29.78
N ALA A 119 3.67 -6.60 30.79
CA ALA A 119 2.90 -5.37 31.04
C ALA A 119 2.95 -4.39 29.86
N LYS A 120 4.06 -4.38 29.10
CA LYS A 120 4.23 -3.57 27.88
C LYS A 120 3.56 -4.23 26.69
N ALA A 121 3.66 -5.56 26.56
CA ALA A 121 2.96 -6.30 25.51
C ALA A 121 1.43 -6.11 25.58
N GLN A 122 0.85 -6.02 26.78
CA GLN A 122 -0.57 -5.71 26.98
C GLN A 122 -0.98 -4.30 26.52
N GLN A 123 -0.02 -3.38 26.35
CA GLN A 123 -0.30 -2.06 25.79
C GLN A 123 -0.31 -2.07 24.26
N ILE A 124 0.03 -3.19 23.63
CA ILE A 124 0.03 -3.34 22.18
C ILE A 124 -1.31 -3.92 21.76
N LYS A 125 -1.97 -3.25 20.81
CA LYS A 125 -3.22 -3.68 20.23
C LYS A 125 -2.99 -4.56 19.00
N SER A 126 -2.08 -4.17 18.11
CA SER A 126 -1.73 -4.95 16.91
C SER A 126 -0.37 -4.54 16.35
N VAL A 127 0.27 -5.47 15.64
CA VAL A 127 1.58 -5.27 14.97
C VAL A 127 1.48 -5.88 13.58
N GLU A 128 1.04 -5.11 12.59
CA GLU A 128 0.78 -5.62 11.24
C GLU A 128 1.88 -5.22 10.27
N ALA A 129 2.33 -6.17 9.44
CA ALA A 129 3.28 -5.90 8.38
C ALA A 129 2.60 -5.96 7.01
N PHE A 130 2.94 -4.99 6.16
CA PHE A 130 2.37 -4.76 4.85
C PHE A 130 3.46 -4.65 3.78
N TYR A 131 3.06 -4.98 2.56
CA TYR A 131 3.91 -4.82 1.39
C TYR A 131 3.74 -3.42 0.81
N THR A 132 4.82 -2.92 0.22
CA THR A 132 4.79 -1.70 -0.59
C THR A 132 4.62 -2.06 -2.06
N ILE A 133 3.94 -1.17 -2.80
CA ILE A 133 3.63 -1.31 -4.21
C ILE A 133 4.33 -0.20 -4.99
N ASP A 134 4.84 -0.58 -6.14
CA ASP A 134 5.45 0.25 -7.16
C ASP A 134 4.57 0.17 -8.43
N MET A 135 3.98 1.30 -8.80
CA MET A 135 3.13 1.44 -9.99
C MET A 135 3.96 1.71 -11.25
N ASN A 136 5.12 2.35 -11.10
CA ASN A 136 5.93 2.84 -12.23
C ASN A 136 7.08 1.89 -12.62
N LYS A 137 7.29 0.82 -11.85
CA LYS A 137 8.37 -0.17 -11.98
C LYS A 137 9.77 0.43 -11.84
N ASP A 138 9.90 1.53 -11.11
CA ASP A 138 11.16 2.23 -10.87
C ASP A 138 11.89 1.74 -9.60
N LYS A 139 11.31 0.76 -8.90
CA LYS A 139 11.78 0.17 -7.63
C LYS A 139 11.65 1.11 -6.43
N ILE A 140 10.80 2.13 -6.52
CA ILE A 140 10.50 3.07 -5.44
C ILE A 140 9.09 2.79 -4.91
N PRO A 141 8.89 2.79 -3.57
CA PRO A 141 7.56 2.57 -3.01
C PRO A 141 6.65 3.78 -3.28
N ASP A 142 5.54 3.57 -3.99
CA ASP A 142 4.51 4.58 -4.24
C ASP A 142 3.43 4.59 -3.15
N TYR A 143 2.94 3.40 -2.78
CA TYR A 143 1.94 3.24 -1.72
C TYR A 143 2.04 1.88 -1.01
N THR A 144 1.37 1.77 0.15
CA THR A 144 1.34 0.56 0.98
C THR A 144 0.01 -0.18 0.82
N ASP A 145 0.06 -1.50 0.63
CA ASP A 145 -1.13 -2.36 0.47
C ASP A 145 -1.74 -2.74 1.83
N TYR A 146 -2.37 -1.78 2.52
CA TYR A 146 -3.03 -2.01 3.81
C TYR A 146 -4.24 -2.94 3.70
N GLU A 147 -4.93 -2.92 2.56
CA GLU A 147 -6.18 -3.67 2.35
C GLU A 147 -5.96 -5.06 1.73
N LYS A 148 -4.69 -5.44 1.48
CA LYS A 148 -4.29 -6.72 0.85
C LYS A 148 -4.97 -6.96 -0.50
N LYS A 149 -5.15 -5.90 -1.27
CA LYS A 149 -5.85 -5.90 -2.57
C LYS A 149 -4.94 -6.20 -3.75
N TYR A 150 -3.64 -6.37 -3.53
CA TYR A 150 -2.69 -6.69 -4.59
C TYR A 150 -3.11 -7.93 -5.39
N ASN A 151 -3.22 -7.78 -6.70
CA ASN A 151 -3.50 -8.86 -7.63
C ASN A 151 -2.23 -9.19 -8.45
N PRO A 152 -1.65 -10.39 -8.32
CA PRO A 152 -0.47 -10.81 -9.08
C PRO A 152 -0.68 -10.83 -10.61
N LYS A 153 -1.93 -10.84 -11.08
CA LYS A 153 -2.26 -10.82 -12.52
C LYS A 153 -2.25 -9.41 -13.12
N ASP A 154 -2.25 -8.38 -12.27
CA ASP A 154 -2.21 -7.01 -12.72
C ASP A 154 -0.77 -6.63 -13.12
N THR A 155 -0.58 -6.26 -14.38
CA THR A 155 0.74 -5.91 -14.93
C THR A 155 1.12 -4.46 -14.69
N SER A 156 0.17 -3.64 -14.22
CA SER A 156 0.38 -2.22 -13.92
C SER A 156 1.02 -1.98 -12.56
N ILE A 157 0.87 -2.93 -11.61
CA ILE A 157 1.37 -2.80 -10.25
C ILE A 157 2.36 -3.91 -9.92
N LYS A 158 3.46 -3.57 -9.25
CA LYS A 158 4.45 -4.55 -8.78
C LYS A 158 4.64 -4.42 -7.28
N ARG A 159 4.61 -5.54 -6.58
CA ARG A 159 5.00 -5.60 -5.18
C ARG A 159 6.53 -5.48 -5.05
N LEU A 160 6.99 -4.64 -4.14
CA LEU A 160 8.41 -4.50 -3.85
C LEU A 160 8.89 -5.60 -2.89
N ASP A 161 10.00 -6.22 -3.24
CA ASP A 161 10.63 -7.29 -2.46
C ASP A 161 11.59 -6.75 -1.39
N THR A 162 11.92 -5.46 -1.42
CA THR A 162 12.90 -4.81 -0.54
C THR A 162 12.26 -3.97 0.56
N TYR A 163 11.24 -3.16 0.26
CA TYR A 163 10.58 -2.27 1.23
C TYR A 163 9.31 -2.87 1.81
N PHE A 164 9.18 -2.82 3.13
CA PHE A 164 7.95 -3.21 3.82
C PHE A 164 7.62 -2.19 4.92
N VAL A 165 6.34 -2.12 5.27
CA VAL A 165 5.84 -1.19 6.28
C VAL A 165 5.27 -2.00 7.44
N ILE A 166 5.62 -1.62 8.65
CA ILE A 166 5.02 -2.16 9.87
C ILE A 166 4.13 -1.07 10.45
N ARG A 167 2.86 -1.40 10.65
CA ARG A 167 1.91 -0.59 11.39
C ARG A 167 1.74 -1.14 12.78
N LEU A 168 1.92 -0.28 13.76
CA LEU A 168 1.85 -0.62 15.17
C LEU A 168 0.72 0.19 15.81
N GLU A 169 -0.26 -0.50 16.36
CA GLU A 169 -1.32 0.12 17.15
C GLU A 169 -1.10 -0.16 18.63
N VAL A 170 -1.04 0.89 19.45
CA VAL A 170 -0.75 0.81 20.89
C VAL A 170 -1.75 1.64 21.69
N PHE A 171 -2.02 1.22 22.92
CA PHE A 171 -2.78 2.00 23.90
C PHE A 171 -1.91 3.07 24.58
N ASN A 172 -0.57 2.94 24.52
CA ASN A 172 0.38 3.87 25.12
C ASN A 172 1.56 4.13 24.18
N GLU A 173 1.78 5.39 23.81
CA GLU A 173 2.83 5.83 22.87
C GLU A 173 4.25 5.53 23.36
N ASN A 174 4.47 5.44 24.68
CA ASN A 174 5.80 5.17 25.24
C ASN A 174 6.34 3.75 24.91
N VAL A 175 5.51 2.92 24.29
CA VAL A 175 5.83 1.54 23.94
C VAL A 175 6.46 1.44 22.54
N PHE A 176 6.32 2.46 21.68
CA PHE A 176 6.85 2.45 20.30
C PHE A 176 8.33 2.06 20.20
N PRO A 177 9.28 2.67 20.95
CA PRO A 177 10.70 2.33 20.82
C PRO A 177 11.00 0.89 21.26
N GLN A 178 10.30 0.41 22.28
CA GLN A 178 10.49 -0.94 22.81
C GLN A 178 10.02 -2.00 21.81
N VAL A 179 8.91 -1.75 21.11
CA VAL A 179 8.41 -2.65 20.08
C VAL A 179 9.30 -2.62 18.85
N ARG A 180 9.81 -1.45 18.44
CA ARG A 180 10.81 -1.35 17.36
C ARG A 180 11.98 -2.29 17.62
N ASP A 181 12.61 -2.16 18.79
CA ASP A 181 13.77 -2.97 19.15
C ASP A 181 13.39 -4.45 19.32
N GLY A 182 12.19 -4.73 19.84
CA GLY A 182 11.65 -6.07 19.96
C GLY A 182 11.40 -6.76 18.61
N ILE A 183 10.90 -6.03 17.61
CA ILE A 183 10.72 -6.54 16.24
C ILE A 183 12.09 -6.85 15.62
N LYS A 184 13.08 -5.95 15.77
CA LYS A 184 14.46 -6.22 15.32
C LYS A 184 14.98 -7.50 15.96
N ASN A 185 14.87 -7.63 17.28
CA ASN A 185 15.32 -8.81 18.02
C ASN A 185 14.62 -10.10 17.58
N TYR A 186 13.30 -10.05 17.37
CA TYR A 186 12.55 -11.21 16.89
C TYR A 186 13.06 -11.69 15.53
N ILE A 187 13.30 -10.76 14.61
CA ILE A 187 13.82 -11.09 13.27
C ILE A 187 15.25 -11.62 13.37
N TYR A 188 16.07 -11.03 14.25
CA TYR A 188 17.45 -11.46 14.49
C TYR A 188 17.53 -12.77 15.26
N LYS A 189 16.45 -13.27 15.85
CA LYS A 189 16.43 -14.62 16.46
C LYS A 189 16.37 -15.71 15.40
N ASN A 190 15.92 -15.40 14.18
CA ASN A 190 15.81 -16.36 13.11
C ASN A 190 17.19 -16.63 12.48
N LYS A 191 17.72 -17.84 12.73
CA LYS A 191 19.01 -18.29 12.19
C LYS A 191 19.11 -18.16 10.67
N PHE A 192 18.05 -18.49 9.93
CA PHE A 192 18.04 -18.39 8.47
C PHE A 192 18.28 -16.96 7.99
N VAL A 193 17.69 -15.97 8.68
CA VAL A 193 17.82 -14.55 8.34
C VAL A 193 19.23 -14.03 8.61
N ILE A 194 19.81 -14.43 9.75
CA ILE A 194 21.19 -14.06 10.10
C ILE A 194 22.19 -14.70 9.14
N ASP A 195 22.10 -16.01 8.92
CA ASP A 195 23.05 -16.76 8.08
C ASP A 195 23.06 -16.19 6.65
N ASN A 196 21.88 -15.88 6.10
CA ASN A 196 21.77 -15.28 4.77
C ASN A 196 22.33 -13.85 4.74
N ASN A 197 22.16 -13.05 5.81
CA ASN A 197 22.75 -11.72 5.89
C ASN A 197 24.29 -11.79 5.98
N ASN A 198 24.82 -12.70 6.79
CA ASN A 198 26.25 -12.90 6.94
C ASN A 198 26.89 -13.37 5.63
N GLU A 199 26.21 -14.28 4.90
CA GLU A 199 26.67 -14.74 3.60
C GLU A 199 26.67 -13.60 2.57
N ARG A 200 25.63 -12.76 2.53
CA ARG A 200 25.62 -11.55 1.69
C ARG A 200 26.80 -10.64 2.00
N ILE A 201 27.06 -10.36 3.28
CA ILE A 201 28.19 -9.51 3.71
C ILE A 201 29.52 -10.13 3.27
N ARG A 202 29.68 -11.45 3.43
CA ARG A 202 30.88 -12.18 3.01
C ARG A 202 31.08 -12.09 1.50
N GLN A 203 30.04 -12.31 0.71
CA GLN A 203 30.07 -12.21 -0.76
C GLN A 203 30.44 -10.80 -1.22
N ASN A 204 29.83 -9.77 -0.62
CA ASN A 204 30.14 -8.39 -0.94
C ASN A 204 31.61 -8.04 -0.63
N ARG A 205 32.16 -8.52 0.50
CA ARG A 205 33.57 -8.31 0.83
C ARG A 205 34.51 -8.98 -0.17
N ILE A 206 34.27 -10.23 -0.52
CA ILE A 206 35.06 -10.96 -1.53
C ILE A 206 35.01 -10.24 -2.88
N LEU A 207 33.84 -9.74 -3.27
CA LEU A 207 33.68 -9.00 -4.52
C LEU A 207 34.44 -7.67 -4.48
N ILE A 208 34.40 -6.93 -3.38
CA ILE A 208 35.19 -5.69 -3.20
C ILE A 208 36.69 -6.00 -3.34
N GLU A 209 37.20 -7.01 -2.65
CA GLU A 209 38.62 -7.42 -2.74
C GLU A 209 39.01 -7.81 -4.18
N THR A 210 38.12 -8.50 -4.88
CA THR A 210 38.32 -8.91 -6.29
C THR A 210 38.35 -7.69 -7.21
N LEU A 211 37.42 -6.75 -7.05
CA LEU A 211 37.38 -5.51 -7.81
C LEU A 211 38.64 -4.67 -7.55
N GLU A 212 39.12 -4.58 -6.31
CA GLU A 212 40.36 -3.89 -5.98
C GLU A 212 41.59 -4.54 -6.63
N ALA A 213 41.64 -5.87 -6.71
CA ALA A 213 42.70 -6.57 -7.41
C ALA A 213 42.66 -6.27 -8.92
N GLU A 214 41.48 -6.28 -9.54
CA GLU A 214 41.32 -6.00 -10.97
C GLU A 214 41.63 -4.54 -11.31
N ILE A 215 41.20 -3.59 -10.49
CA ILE A 215 41.52 -2.16 -10.64
C ILE A 215 43.05 -1.96 -10.61
N ARG A 216 43.76 -2.59 -9.66
CA ARG A 216 45.24 -2.53 -9.59
C ARG A 216 45.92 -3.13 -10.82
N LYS A 217 45.36 -4.21 -11.36
CA LYS A 217 45.88 -4.85 -12.58
C LYS A 217 45.68 -3.97 -13.80
N LEU A 218 44.51 -3.36 -13.97
CA LEU A 218 44.23 -2.41 -15.05
C LEU A 218 45.15 -1.18 -14.96
N ASP A 219 45.40 -0.67 -13.75
CA ASP A 219 46.35 0.44 -13.54
C ASP A 219 47.77 0.09 -13.97
N SER A 220 48.19 -1.14 -13.67
CA SER A 220 49.50 -1.65 -14.09
C SER A 220 49.58 -1.79 -15.61
N LEU A 221 48.55 -2.34 -16.25
CA LEU A 221 48.48 -2.48 -17.71
C LEU A 221 48.47 -1.11 -18.41
N GLN A 222 47.68 -0.17 -17.90
CA GLN A 222 47.64 1.20 -18.41
C GLN A 222 49.01 1.86 -18.26
N LYS A 223 49.72 1.66 -17.14
CA LYS A 223 51.05 2.24 -16.99
C LYS A 223 52.03 1.72 -18.06
N VAL A 224 52.04 0.41 -18.28
CA VAL A 224 52.92 -0.24 -19.28
C VAL A 224 52.60 0.23 -20.69
N GLU A 225 51.31 0.25 -21.08
CA GLU A 225 50.88 0.62 -22.42
C GLU A 225 51.09 2.10 -22.75
N TYR A 226 50.86 2.99 -21.79
CA TYR A 226 50.92 4.44 -22.03
C TYR A 226 52.31 5.05 -21.79
N PHE A 227 53.10 4.50 -20.86
CA PHE A 227 54.37 5.11 -20.48
C PHE A 227 55.60 4.27 -20.82
N GLU A 228 55.55 2.94 -20.72
CA GLU A 228 56.74 2.09 -20.86
C GLU A 228 56.96 1.62 -22.31
N LEU A 229 55.92 1.14 -22.99
CA LEU A 229 55.98 0.72 -24.39
C LEU A 229 56.45 1.83 -25.36
N PRO A 230 55.95 3.08 -25.26
CA PRO A 230 56.42 4.17 -26.13
C PRO A 230 57.88 4.58 -25.86
N GLN A 231 58.39 4.38 -24.64
CA GLN A 231 59.78 4.69 -24.30
C GLN A 231 60.74 3.63 -24.86
N MET A 232 60.39 2.35 -24.76
CA MET A 232 61.19 1.25 -25.30
C MET A 232 61.31 1.30 -26.83
N GLN A 233 60.25 1.69 -27.54
CA GLN A 233 60.28 1.88 -29.00
C GLN A 233 61.17 3.05 -29.45
N ARG A 234 61.44 4.04 -28.58
CA ARG A 234 62.29 5.19 -28.88
C ARG A 234 63.77 4.96 -28.54
N ALA A 235 64.08 3.99 -27.68
CA ALA A 235 65.43 3.76 -27.16
C ALA A 235 66.35 2.94 -28.09
N ASN A 236 65.80 2.13 -29.01
CA ASN A 236 66.58 1.37 -29.99
C ASN A 236 66.68 2.10 -31.33
N SER A 237 67.69 2.95 -31.45
CA SER A 237 67.80 3.99 -32.48
C SER A 237 68.31 3.56 -33.87
N ASN A 238 68.34 2.27 -34.25
CA ASN A 238 68.91 1.84 -35.55
C ASN A 238 68.02 0.96 -36.45
N GLN A 239 66.75 0.72 -36.11
CA GLN A 239 65.83 -0.02 -36.98
C GLN A 239 64.46 0.67 -37.03
N MET A 240 64.00 0.98 -38.25
CA MET A 240 62.68 1.56 -38.50
C MET A 240 61.61 0.55 -38.09
N VAL A 241 61.07 0.70 -36.89
CA VAL A 241 59.97 -0.12 -36.38
C VAL A 241 58.69 0.33 -37.10
N VAL A 242 58.15 -0.54 -37.96
CA VAL A 242 56.82 -0.36 -38.55
C VAL A 242 55.83 -0.30 -37.40
N LEU A 243 55.31 0.90 -37.14
CA LEU A 243 54.22 1.13 -36.21
C LEU A 243 52.98 0.47 -36.81
N ASN A 244 52.74 -0.79 -36.45
CA ASN A 244 51.40 -1.31 -36.50
C ASN A 244 50.65 -0.52 -35.42
N GLU A 245 49.85 0.46 -35.84
CA GLU A 245 48.97 1.26 -34.99
C GLU A 245 47.92 0.32 -34.38
N LYS A 246 48.34 -0.50 -33.43
CA LYS A 246 47.41 -1.24 -32.58
C LYS A 246 46.70 -0.16 -31.78
N GLU A 247 45.43 0.07 -32.09
CA GLU A 247 44.57 1.03 -31.42
C GLU A 247 44.77 0.91 -29.91
N ARG A 248 45.34 1.95 -29.30
CA ARG A 248 45.57 1.98 -27.85
C ARG A 248 44.21 1.90 -27.19
N MET A 249 43.93 0.83 -26.47
CA MET A 249 42.66 0.72 -25.79
C MET A 249 42.70 1.64 -24.55
N LEU A 250 41.73 2.53 -24.43
CA LEU A 250 41.55 3.31 -23.21
C LEU A 250 40.84 2.45 -22.17
N TYR A 251 41.61 1.91 -21.22
CA TYR A 251 41.05 1.17 -20.07
C TYR A 251 40.34 2.05 -19.03
N HIS A 252 40.25 3.36 -19.27
CA HIS A 252 39.72 4.33 -18.32
C HIS A 252 38.23 4.08 -17.99
N GLU A 253 37.43 3.75 -19.01
CA GLU A 253 36.00 3.49 -18.81
C GLU A 253 35.76 2.24 -17.96
N GLN A 254 36.50 1.16 -18.23
CA GLN A 254 36.41 -0.08 -17.47
C GLN A 254 36.84 0.14 -16.03
N LYS A 255 37.95 0.86 -15.80
CA LYS A 255 38.39 1.22 -14.44
C LYS A 255 37.31 2.01 -13.69
N LEU A 256 36.73 3.02 -14.34
CA LEU A 256 35.69 3.85 -13.73
C LEU A 256 34.43 3.04 -13.40
N GLN A 257 34.06 2.07 -14.24
CA GLN A 257 32.95 1.15 -13.98
C GLN A 257 33.23 0.27 -12.74
N LEU A 258 34.43 -0.32 -12.64
CA LEU A 258 34.82 -1.14 -11.49
C LEU A 258 34.86 -0.32 -10.19
N GLU A 259 35.39 0.90 -10.23
CA GLU A 259 35.40 1.82 -9.07
C GLU A 259 33.98 2.18 -8.61
N ARG A 260 33.07 2.47 -9.55
CA ARG A 260 31.66 2.74 -9.22
C ARG A 260 31.00 1.53 -8.59
N GLU A 261 31.29 0.33 -9.10
CA GLU A 261 30.73 -0.90 -8.54
C GLU A 261 31.28 -1.18 -7.13
N LYS A 262 32.59 -0.99 -6.91
CA LYS A 262 33.23 -1.07 -5.60
C LYS A 262 32.54 -0.13 -4.60
N LEU A 263 32.44 1.17 -4.94
CA LEU A 263 31.80 2.17 -4.09
C LEU A 263 30.34 1.83 -3.78
N ARG A 264 29.61 1.23 -4.73
CA ARG A 264 28.23 0.76 -4.51
C ARG A 264 28.18 -0.36 -3.47
N LEU A 265 29.08 -1.34 -3.55
CA LEU A 265 29.15 -2.45 -2.59
C LEU A 265 29.59 -2.00 -1.21
N GLU A 266 30.56 -1.07 -1.12
CA GLU A 266 30.98 -0.45 0.14
C GLU A 266 29.84 0.32 0.79
N LYS A 267 29.08 1.10 0.00
CA LYS A 267 27.88 1.78 0.47
C LYS A 267 26.85 0.78 1.01
N ASP A 268 26.61 -0.32 0.31
CA ASP A 268 25.68 -1.37 0.75
C ASP A 268 26.14 -2.01 2.07
N LEU A 269 27.43 -2.34 2.22
CA LEU A 269 27.96 -2.88 3.47
C LEU A 269 27.84 -1.92 4.66
N ASN A 270 28.01 -0.61 4.42
CA ASN A 270 27.98 0.40 5.48
C ASN A 270 26.56 0.78 5.90
N ILE A 271 25.63 0.92 4.95
CA ILE A 271 24.24 1.33 5.25
C ILE A 271 23.40 0.12 5.64
N ASN A 272 23.61 -1.01 4.98
CA ASN A 272 22.82 -2.23 5.13
C ASN A 272 23.65 -3.32 5.80
N SER A 273 24.26 -3.04 6.96
CA SER A 273 25.03 -4.05 7.70
C SER A 273 24.13 -5.06 8.41
N GLU A 274 22.94 -4.63 8.83
CA GLU A 274 21.96 -5.46 9.54
C GLU A 274 21.04 -6.21 8.57
N PRO A 275 20.36 -7.31 9.00
CA PRO A 275 19.38 -7.99 8.15
C PRO A 275 18.24 -7.08 7.66
N ILE A 276 17.87 -6.09 8.48
CA ILE A 276 16.86 -5.09 8.16
C ILE A 276 17.40 -3.71 8.54
N THR A 277 17.20 -2.74 7.65
CA THR A 277 17.50 -1.32 7.88
C THR A 277 16.21 -0.54 8.08
N VAL A 278 16.08 0.20 9.17
CA VAL A 278 14.93 1.10 9.40
C VAL A 278 15.18 2.41 8.64
N VAL A 279 14.30 2.73 7.69
CA VAL A 279 14.37 3.96 6.87
C VAL A 279 13.62 5.10 7.57
N GLN A 280 12.44 4.78 8.08
CA GLN A 280 11.59 5.71 8.82
C GLN A 280 11.11 5.01 10.09
N ASP A 281 11.39 5.61 11.24
CA ASP A 281 11.00 5.08 12.55
C ASP A 281 9.55 5.45 12.91
N PHE A 282 8.99 4.74 13.89
CA PHE A 282 7.68 5.07 14.48
C PHE A 282 7.71 6.50 15.00
N THR A 283 6.78 7.30 14.50
CA THR A 283 6.57 8.66 14.99
C THR A 283 5.45 8.64 16.02
N PRO A 284 5.65 9.13 17.25
CA PRO A 284 4.57 9.24 18.23
C PRO A 284 3.54 10.25 17.71
N LEU A 285 2.35 9.76 17.38
CA LEU A 285 1.24 10.61 16.95
C LEU A 285 0.50 11.13 18.18
N SER A 286 0.42 12.44 18.34
CA SER A 286 -0.30 13.07 19.47
C SER A 286 -1.84 12.95 19.40
N LYS A 287 -2.38 12.28 18.39
CA LYS A 287 -3.82 12.15 18.17
C LYS A 287 -4.21 10.68 18.13
N ALA A 288 -5.17 10.30 18.98
CA ALA A 288 -5.76 8.97 18.97
C ALA A 288 -6.52 8.74 17.65
N ASP A 289 -6.39 7.53 17.12
CA ASP A 289 -6.98 7.12 15.85
C ASP A 289 -8.49 6.92 15.94
N ASN A 290 -9.00 6.68 17.15
CA ASN A 290 -10.41 6.44 17.43
C ASN A 290 -11.09 7.59 18.21
N PRO A 291 -11.18 8.81 17.63
CA PRO A 291 -11.86 9.92 18.27
C PRO A 291 -13.38 9.67 18.32
N TYR A 292 -14.04 10.23 19.33
CA TYR A 292 -15.49 10.16 19.51
C TYR A 292 -16.27 10.60 18.25
N SER A 293 -15.75 11.58 17.51
CA SER A 293 -16.39 12.09 16.29
C SER A 293 -16.62 11.01 15.22
N GLN A 294 -15.69 10.05 15.07
CA GLN A 294 -15.87 8.95 14.11
C GLN A 294 -17.03 8.03 14.52
N TYR A 295 -17.14 7.67 15.81
CA TYR A 295 -18.25 6.87 16.32
C TYR A 295 -19.58 7.61 16.22
N ALA A 296 -19.60 8.89 16.61
CA ALA A 296 -20.80 9.74 16.56
C ALA A 296 -21.34 9.87 15.14
N ILE A 297 -20.48 10.10 14.15
CA ILE A 297 -20.88 10.19 12.74
C ILE A 297 -21.39 8.82 12.24
N LYS A 298 -20.62 7.74 12.46
CA LYS A 298 -20.97 6.41 11.94
C LYS A 298 -22.30 5.89 12.51
N TRP A 299 -22.45 5.91 13.84
CA TRP A 299 -23.65 5.40 14.50
C TRP A 299 -24.81 6.39 14.46
N GLY A 300 -24.55 7.69 14.56
CA GLY A 300 -25.57 8.73 14.40
C GLY A 300 -26.24 8.66 13.02
N LEU A 301 -25.45 8.54 11.94
CA LEU A 301 -25.98 8.39 10.58
C LEU A 301 -26.71 7.05 10.38
N LEU A 302 -26.15 5.94 10.87
CA LEU A 302 -26.78 4.62 10.73
C LEU A 302 -28.16 4.59 11.40
N PHE A 303 -28.26 5.10 12.63
CA PHE A 303 -29.53 5.18 13.33
C PHE A 303 -30.49 6.20 12.70
N ALA A 304 -30.00 7.34 12.19
CA ALA A 304 -30.84 8.28 11.45
C ALA A 304 -31.47 7.62 10.19
N LEU A 305 -30.68 6.84 9.43
CA LEU A 305 -31.16 6.06 8.29
C LEU A 305 -32.17 4.99 8.71
N LEU A 306 -31.91 4.31 9.83
CA LEU A 306 -32.82 3.31 10.38
C LEU A 306 -34.16 3.95 10.81
N GLY A 307 -34.10 5.10 11.49
CA GLY A 307 -35.28 5.89 11.86
C GLY A 307 -36.06 6.39 10.63
N PHE A 308 -35.36 6.78 9.57
CA PHE A 308 -35.98 7.14 8.30
C PHE A 308 -36.70 5.95 7.64
N ALA A 309 -36.03 4.79 7.54
CA ALA A 309 -36.60 3.58 6.98
C ALA A 309 -37.83 3.11 7.78
N MET A 310 -37.74 3.13 9.11
CA MET A 310 -38.82 2.75 10.00
C MET A 310 -40.00 3.74 9.91
N SER A 311 -39.73 5.03 9.73
CA SER A 311 -40.77 6.05 9.49
C SER A 311 -41.52 5.82 8.18
N ILE A 312 -40.82 5.44 7.10
CA ILE A 312 -41.46 5.08 5.82
C ILE A 312 -42.32 3.82 6.01
N ALA A 313 -41.77 2.77 6.61
CA ALA A 313 -42.49 1.53 6.86
C ALA A 313 -43.76 1.77 7.70
N TRP A 314 -43.69 2.65 8.69
CA TRP A 314 -44.84 3.04 9.50
C TRP A 314 -45.90 3.81 8.71
N GLN A 315 -45.49 4.75 7.85
CA GLN A 315 -46.39 5.54 7.02
C GLN A 315 -47.16 4.67 6.01
N TYR A 316 -46.48 3.68 5.42
CA TYR A 316 -47.06 2.78 4.43
C TYR A 316 -47.57 1.46 5.03
N ARG A 317 -47.62 1.34 6.37
CA ARG A 317 -47.97 0.08 7.06
C ARG A 317 -49.26 -0.56 6.57
N LYS A 318 -50.30 0.23 6.27
CA LYS A 318 -51.60 -0.27 5.80
C LYS A 318 -51.50 -0.84 4.38
N GLN A 319 -50.83 -0.15 3.48
CA GLN A 319 -50.60 -0.60 2.10
C GLN A 319 -49.69 -1.82 2.03
N LEU A 320 -48.66 -1.88 2.90
CA LEU A 320 -47.79 -3.04 3.04
C LEU A 320 -48.56 -4.26 3.57
N TRP A 321 -49.42 -4.07 4.57
CA TRP A 321 -50.29 -5.14 5.09
C TRP A 321 -51.27 -5.66 4.04
N GLU A 322 -51.90 -4.78 3.26
CA GLU A 322 -52.80 -5.18 2.17
C GLU A 322 -52.07 -5.94 1.05
N LEU A 323 -50.84 -5.55 0.71
CA LEU A 323 -50.01 -6.24 -0.29
C LEU A 323 -49.56 -7.63 0.20
N ILE A 324 -49.24 -7.77 1.48
CA ILE A 324 -48.86 -9.05 2.09
C ILE A 324 -50.09 -9.96 2.22
N SER A 325 -51.24 -9.43 2.65
CA SER A 325 -52.47 -10.25 2.82
C SER A 325 -53.06 -10.70 1.49
N LYS A 326 -52.95 -9.90 0.42
CA LYS A 326 -53.39 -10.30 -0.93
C LYS A 326 -52.50 -11.34 -1.59
N LYS A 327 -51.25 -11.53 -1.13
CA LYS A 327 -50.32 -12.51 -1.69
C LYS A 327 -50.46 -13.91 -1.07
N HIS A 328 -51.29 -14.05 -0.04
CA HIS A 328 -51.62 -15.31 0.64
C HIS A 328 -53.03 -15.83 0.33
N TYR A 329 -53.65 -15.35 -0.76
CA TYR A 329 -54.86 -15.93 -1.34
C TYR A 329 -54.63 -16.39 -2.77
#